data_AF-A0A7C7LPJ7-F1
#
_entry.id   AF-A0A7C7LPJ7-F1
#
_cell.length_a   1.000
_cell.length_b   1.000
_cell.length_c   1.000
_cell.angle_alpha   90.00
_cell.angle_beta   90.00
_cell.angle_gamma   90.00
#
_symmetry.space_group_name_H-M   'P 1'
#
loop_
_entity.id
_entity.type
_entity.pdbx_description
1 polymer ?
#
loop_
_entity_poly.entity_id
_entity_poly.type
_entity_poly.pdbx_seq_one_letter_code
_entity_poly.pdbx_strand_id
1 'polypeptide(L)' 'MWSMTDGIKEPCNVDGVMCRESGRLAEVLSNIPVEMPIEEVVDTIINDVEAYTADEEQDDDITLVAVRVS' A
#
# COMPACT_ATOMS: atom_id res chain seq x y z
N MET A 1 3.07 7.88 11.67
CA MET A 1 1.97 6.95 12.02
C MET A 1 1.15 6.73 10.77
N TRP A 2 0.77 5.48 10.51
CA TRP A 2 0.03 5.07 9.31
C TRP A 2 -1.18 4.26 9.73
N SER A 3 -2.35 4.54 9.15
CA SER A 3 -3.57 3.74 9.29
C SER A 3 -4.13 3.43 7.91
N MET A 4 -4.55 2.19 7.70
CA MET A 4 -4.96 1.65 6.39
C MET A 4 -6.16 0.73 6.56
N THR A 5 -7.08 0.75 5.60
CA THR A 5 -8.21 -0.19 5.49
C THR A 5 -7.77 -1.56 4.94
N ASP A 6 -8.70 -2.50 4.93
CA ASP A 6 -8.66 -3.80 4.28
C ASP A 6 -8.48 -3.71 2.75
N GLY A 7 -9.04 -2.70 2.08
CA GLY A 7 -8.77 -2.46 0.65
C GLY A 7 -7.29 -2.28 0.24
N ILE A 8 -6.38 -2.06 1.20
CA ILE A 8 -4.91 -2.06 0.98
C ILE A 8 -4.27 -3.44 1.22
N LYS A 9 -4.92 -4.29 2.02
CA LYS A 9 -4.38 -5.55 2.56
C LYS A 9 -4.87 -6.78 1.82
N GLU A 10 -6.09 -6.73 1.32
CA GLU A 10 -6.81 -7.81 0.64
C GLU A 10 -6.50 -7.98 -0.86
N PRO A 11 -5.97 -6.97 -1.60
CA PRO A 11 -5.55 -7.17 -2.99
C PRO A 11 -4.65 -8.39 -3.15
N CYS A 12 -4.99 -9.25 -4.11
CA CYS A 12 -4.30 -10.49 -4.40
C CYS A 12 -3.47 -10.38 -5.67
N ASN A 13 -2.27 -10.96 -5.64
CA ASN A 13 -1.46 -11.08 -6.85
C ASN A 13 -1.88 -12.28 -7.72
N VAL A 14 -1.16 -12.49 -8.82
CA VAL A 14 -1.45 -13.56 -9.80
C VAL A 14 -1.36 -14.98 -9.21
N ASP A 15 -0.65 -15.13 -8.10
CA ASP A 15 -0.51 -16.40 -7.37
C ASP A 15 -1.61 -16.59 -6.30
N GLY A 16 -2.55 -15.64 -6.20
CA GLY A 16 -3.61 -15.62 -5.18
C GLY A 16 -3.11 -15.27 -3.77
N VAL A 17 -1.93 -14.66 -3.66
CA VAL A 17 -1.34 -14.25 -2.38
C VAL A 17 -1.80 -12.84 -2.03
N MET A 18 -2.41 -12.66 -0.87
CA MET A 18 -2.85 -11.35 -0.38
C MET A 18 -1.67 -10.42 -0.06
N CYS A 19 -1.82 -9.12 -0.30
CA CYS A 19 -0.80 -8.09 -0.01
C CYS A 19 -0.36 -8.10 1.47
N ARG A 20 -1.28 -8.39 2.39
CA ARG A 20 -0.98 -8.55 3.81
C ARG A 20 -0.02 -9.72 4.09
N GLU A 21 -0.17 -10.82 3.37
CA GLU A 21 0.58 -12.06 3.60
C GLU A 21 1.96 -12.03 2.94
N SER A 22 2.11 -11.25 1.87
CA SER A 22 3.40 -11.13 1.16
C SER A 22 4.44 -10.32 1.93
N GLY A 23 4.02 -9.51 2.92
CA GLY A 23 4.91 -8.59 3.64
C GLY A 23 5.38 -7.40 2.78
N ARG A 24 4.91 -7.29 1.53
CA ARG A 24 5.31 -6.25 0.57
C ARG A 24 5.05 -4.84 1.09
N LEU A 25 3.93 -4.64 1.77
CA LEU A 25 3.60 -3.35 2.38
C LEU A 25 4.67 -2.89 3.40
N ALA A 26 5.22 -3.83 4.19
CA ALA A 26 6.30 -3.50 5.14
C ALA A 26 7.61 -3.17 4.42
N GLU A 27 7.89 -3.85 3.30
CA GLU A 27 9.05 -3.59 2.46
C GLU A 27 8.97 -2.19 1.80
N VAL A 28 7.84 -1.84 1.19
CA VAL A 28 7.58 -0.52 0.60
C VAL A 28 7.76 0.58 1.64
N LEU A 29 7.13 0.41 2.81
CA LEU A 29 7.25 1.36 3.92
C LEU A 29 8.70 1.52 4.41
N SER A 30 9.51 0.46 4.37
CA SER A 30 10.91 0.50 4.77
C SER A 30 11.83 1.21 3.77
N ASN A 31 11.43 1.22 2.49
CA ASN A 31 12.20 1.83 1.40
C ASN A 31 11.85 3.30 1.14
N ILE A 32 10.80 3.83 1.78
CA ILE A 32 10.38 5.23 1.64
C ILE A 32 11.41 6.17 2.32
N PRO A 33 12.01 7.13 1.58
CA PRO A 33 12.92 8.11 2.15
C PRO A 33 12.21 9.02 3.16
N VAL A 34 12.88 9.32 4.27
CA VAL A 34 12.35 10.22 5.32
C VAL A 34 12.09 11.64 4.81
N GLU A 35 12.85 12.07 3.80
CA GLU A 35 12.71 13.40 3.18
C GLU A 35 11.58 13.47 2.15
N MET A 36 11.02 12.32 1.73
CA MET A 36 9.97 12.27 0.72
C MET A 36 8.72 13.04 1.20
N PRO A 37 8.11 13.88 0.35
CA PRO A 37 6.85 14.54 0.64
C PRO A 37 5.76 13.51 0.97
N ILE A 38 4.91 13.82 1.96
CA ILE A 38 3.88 12.86 2.42
C ILE A 38 2.89 12.47 1.31
N GLU A 39 2.63 13.38 0.37
CA GLU A 39 1.80 13.13 -0.81
C GLU A 39 2.45 12.10 -1.73
N GLU A 40 3.74 12.25 -2.05
CA GLU A 40 4.49 11.26 -2.85
C GLU A 40 4.58 9.91 -2.15
N VAL A 41 4.65 9.89 -0.81
CA VAL A 41 4.61 8.63 -0.06
C VAL A 41 3.26 7.93 -0.22
N VAL A 42 2.16 8.67 -0.09
CA VAL A 42 0.80 8.13 -0.27
C VAL A 42 0.65 7.57 -1.68
N ASP A 43 1.04 8.33 -2.70
CA ASP A 43 1.00 7.89 -4.09
C ASP A 43 1.85 6.64 -4.33
N THR A 44 3.04 6.57 -3.74
CA THR A 44 3.92 5.40 -3.86
C THR A 44 3.24 4.14 -3.31
N ILE A 45 2.55 4.25 -2.17
CA ILE A 45 1.87 3.10 -1.54
C ILE A 45 0.65 2.68 -2.36
N ILE A 46 -0.15 3.63 -2.84
CA ILE A 46 -1.34 3.32 -3.66
C ILE A 46 -0.92 2.64 -4.97
N ASN A 47 0.05 3.22 -5.68
CA ASN A 47 0.56 2.66 -6.93
C ASN A 47 1.19 1.27 -6.72
N ASP A 48 1.85 1.02 -5.59
CA ASP A 48 2.41 -0.31 -5.31
C ASP A 48 1.31 -1.36 -5.10
N VAL A 49 0.25 -1.01 -4.38
CA VAL A 49 -0.90 -1.89 -4.14
C VAL A 49 -1.65 -2.17 -5.44
N GLU A 50 -1.89 -1.16 -6.27
CA GLU A 50 -2.49 -1.32 -7.59
C GLU A 50 -1.60 -2.18 -8.51
N ALA A 51 -0.29 -1.98 -8.51
CA ALA A 51 0.64 -2.80 -9.29
C ALA A 51 0.80 -4.23 -8.75
N TYR A 52 0.45 -4.47 -7.48
CA TYR A 52 0.46 -5.80 -6.86
C TYR A 52 -0.78 -6.59 -7.23
N THR A 53 -1.92 -5.92 -7.37
CA THR A 53 -3.19 -6.57 -7.66
C THR A 53 -3.16 -7.18 -9.07
N ALA A 54 -3.58 -8.43 -9.19
CA ALA A 54 -3.69 -9.12 -10.47
C ALA A 54 -5.04 -8.92 -11.15
N ASP A 55 -6.06 -8.60 -10.36
CA ASP A 55 -7.39 -8.28 -10.87
C ASP A 55 -7.42 -6.89 -11.49
N GLU A 56 -8.08 -6.75 -12.64
CA GLU A 56 -8.23 -5.45 -13.30
C GLU A 56 -9.16 -4.51 -12.51
N GLU A 57 -9.96 -5.07 -11.59
CA GLU A 57 -10.84 -4.33 -10.70
C GLU A 57 -10.38 -4.52 -9.25
N GLN A 58 -10.26 -3.41 -8.54
CA GLN A 58 -9.99 -3.46 -7.12
C GLN A 58 -11.27 -3.81 -6.37
N ASP A 59 -11.24 -4.90 -5.60
CA ASP A 59 -12.42 -5.47 -4.95
C ASP A 59 -13.01 -4.60 -3.83
N ASP A 60 -12.21 -3.68 -3.26
CA ASP A 60 -12.59 -2.88 -2.09
C ASP A 60 -11.93 -1.49 -2.12
N ASP A 61 -12.54 -0.53 -1.40
CA ASP A 61 -12.10 0.86 -1.39
C ASP A 61 -10.75 1.04 -0.65
N ILE A 62 -9.77 1.68 -1.31
CA ILE A 62 -8.51 2.09 -0.66
C ILE A 62 -8.76 3.31 0.22
N THR A 63 -8.40 3.21 1.51
CA THR A 63 -8.21 4.39 2.38
C THR A 63 -6.87 4.31 3.12
N LEU A 64 -6.02 5.32 2.91
CA LEU A 64 -4.73 5.50 3.57
C LEU A 64 -4.68 6.82 4.34
N VAL A 65 -4.31 6.75 5.63
CA VAL A 65 -4.02 7.91 6.47
C VAL A 65 -2.55 7.89 6.87
N ALA A 66 -1.83 8.92 6.45
CA ALA A 66 -0.41 9.11 6.73
C ALA A 66 -0.17 10.35 7.59
N VAL A 67 0.50 10.19 8.73
CA VAL A 67 0.87 11.29 9.64
C VAL A 67 2.38 11.27 9.85
N ARG A 68 3.04 12.33 9.38
CA ARG A 68 4.45 12.60 9.68
C ARG A 68 4.53 13.50 10.91
N VAL A 69 5.25 13.05 11.93
CA VAL A 69 5.55 13.84 13.13
C VAL A 69 7.00 14.30 13.00
N SER A 70 7.24 15.59 13.21
CA SER A 70 8.56 16.24 13.14
C SER A 70 8.96 16.71 14.52
#